data_AF-A0A9P0P960-F1
#
_entry.id   AF-A0A9P0P960-F1
#
_cell.length_a   1.000
_cell.length_b   1.000
_cell.length_c   1.000
_cell.angle_alpha   90.00
_cell.angle_beta   90.00
_cell.angle_gamma   90.00
#
_symmetry.space_group_name_H-M   'P 1'
#
loop_
_entity.id
_entity.type
_entity.pdbx_description
1 polymer ?
#
loop_
_entity_poly.entity_id
_entity_poly.type
_entity_poly.pdbx_seq_one_letter_code
_entity_poly.pdbx_strand_id
1 'polypeptide(L)'
;MSDRILGIQTNPKNTMLTHKAVRTTTFRLAKLLGVLDYIVVPNIVKLCERYCREMNLPDEIQKAVKTLISITNPAFPIRKHKECIPNYEARCMSIILFVMKLYFGMDGVTEYELSKYARLLNQKGCESNFFNLQEWLLHMKFRRFVIEQNHFPTYHETDRSRIDSDLYLQYIKSHDIHFGERSKLTKEMTKYKELLLRLKELQHDFITHLPFPPSLTPFRDYTRKIVEVFRDKYHSILKSDFSNDNIAFLKSHDIFLPQIGEEVRIKDGGANSNVILEKVKYRTMSNRLACSVVELVDDSQKEDKNIFKKREFLKKKKKRSRFENESINEDVGYKIHYLPHKKYWLYNTVGLHDLAPEYFNPFLKKYPHTFMQVFEECCRIIEQTPADLFQTFQHTELCLVYLVDYSGDNREVLVDKKLLFQIREAWNCW
;
A
#
# COMPACT_ATOMS: atom_id res chain seq x y z
N MET A 1 15.33 -28.88 6.23
CA MET A 1 14.52 -29.53 7.29
C MET A 1 13.99 -28.54 8.34
N SER A 2 14.44 -27.27 8.34
CA SER A 2 14.01 -26.22 9.29
C SER A 2 12.57 -25.70 9.05
N ASP A 3 12.09 -25.71 7.81
CA ASP A 3 10.79 -25.09 7.44
C ASP A 3 9.53 -25.79 7.99
N ARG A 4 9.67 -26.98 8.60
CA ARG A 4 8.50 -27.77 9.05
C ARG A 4 8.04 -27.46 10.47
N ILE A 5 8.85 -26.80 11.30
CA ILE A 5 8.64 -26.84 12.76
C ILE A 5 7.85 -25.62 13.28
N LEU A 6 7.81 -24.52 12.54
CA LEU A 6 7.02 -23.31 12.91
C LEU A 6 6.05 -22.86 11.79
N GLY A 7 5.81 -23.70 10.79
CA GLY A 7 5.09 -23.39 9.55
C GLY A 7 3.57 -23.21 9.68
N ILE A 8 3.11 -22.42 10.66
CA ILE A 8 1.71 -21.98 10.77
C ILE A 8 1.32 -21.14 9.53
N GLN A 9 2.27 -20.46 8.87
CA GLN A 9 1.99 -19.64 7.68
C GLN A 9 2.59 -20.15 6.35
N THR A 10 3.58 -21.05 6.37
CA THR A 10 4.30 -21.50 5.15
C THR A 10 3.81 -22.83 4.60
N ASN A 11 2.86 -23.49 5.27
CA ASN A 11 2.21 -24.64 4.67
C ASN A 11 1.23 -24.13 3.59
N PRO A 12 1.40 -24.45 2.30
CA PRO A 12 0.45 -24.07 1.24
C PRO A 12 -0.96 -24.65 1.48
N LYS A 13 -1.11 -25.56 2.46
CA LYS A 13 -2.38 -26.08 2.95
C LYS A 13 -2.96 -25.30 4.15
N ASN A 14 -2.23 -24.37 4.78
CA ASN A 14 -2.74 -23.52 5.86
C ASN A 14 -3.43 -22.27 5.32
N THR A 15 -4.48 -22.49 4.54
CA THR A 15 -5.38 -21.41 4.10
C THR A 15 -6.21 -20.84 5.24
N MET A 16 -6.24 -21.50 6.42
CA MET A 16 -7.12 -21.18 7.55
C MET A 16 -6.91 -19.78 8.17
N LEU A 17 -5.71 -19.21 8.09
CA LEU A 17 -5.39 -17.93 8.76
C LEU A 17 -5.20 -16.76 7.78
N THR A 18 -5.62 -16.90 6.53
CA THR A 18 -5.60 -15.76 5.60
C THR A 18 -6.72 -14.76 5.94
N HIS A 19 -6.49 -13.46 5.70
CA HIS A 19 -7.51 -12.42 5.92
C HIS A 19 -8.85 -12.75 5.23
N LYS A 20 -8.79 -13.27 4.00
CA LYS A 20 -9.96 -13.74 3.25
C LYS A 20 -10.62 -14.95 3.91
N ALA A 21 -9.85 -15.93 4.38
CA ALA A 21 -10.40 -17.11 5.05
C ALA A 21 -11.07 -16.75 6.38
N VAL A 22 -10.50 -15.85 7.17
CA VAL A 22 -11.12 -15.35 8.40
C VAL A 22 -12.46 -14.72 8.08
N ARG A 23 -12.52 -13.75 7.15
CA ARG A 23 -13.79 -13.10 6.76
C ARG A 23 -14.84 -14.05 6.19
N THR A 24 -14.40 -15.05 5.42
CA THR A 24 -15.29 -16.08 4.85
C THR A 24 -15.83 -17.02 5.93
N THR A 25 -14.96 -17.43 6.86
CA THR A 25 -15.33 -18.31 7.98
C THR A 25 -16.26 -17.58 8.94
N THR A 26 -15.96 -16.33 9.30
CA THR A 26 -16.84 -15.49 10.12
C THR A 26 -18.19 -15.27 9.45
N PHE A 27 -18.23 -15.04 8.12
CA PHE A 27 -19.49 -14.94 7.39
C PHE A 27 -20.32 -16.23 7.48
N ARG A 28 -19.70 -17.38 7.21
CA ARG A 28 -20.38 -18.69 7.27
C ARG A 28 -20.87 -19.01 8.67
N LEU A 29 -20.08 -18.68 9.70
CA LEU A 29 -20.46 -18.83 11.10
C LEU A 29 -21.66 -17.93 11.44
N ALA A 30 -21.61 -16.65 11.08
CA ALA A 30 -22.71 -15.73 11.33
C ALA A 30 -23.99 -16.14 10.58
N LYS A 31 -23.86 -16.66 9.36
CA LYS A 31 -24.98 -17.23 8.59
C LYS A 31 -25.56 -18.46 9.28
N LEU A 32 -24.71 -19.38 9.74
CA LEU A 32 -25.12 -20.59 10.45
C LEU A 32 -25.88 -20.25 11.74
N LEU A 33 -25.42 -19.24 12.48
CA LEU A 33 -26.04 -18.79 13.72
C LEU A 33 -27.28 -17.90 13.50
N GLY A 34 -27.61 -17.53 12.26
CA GLY A 34 -28.72 -16.62 11.97
C GLY A 34 -28.49 -15.18 12.43
N VAL A 35 -27.22 -14.77 12.64
CA VAL A 35 -26.86 -13.46 13.21
C VAL A 35 -26.26 -12.48 12.20
N LEU A 36 -26.38 -12.73 10.90
CA LEU A 36 -25.82 -11.85 9.85
C LEU A 36 -26.32 -10.40 9.96
N ASP A 37 -27.59 -10.22 10.31
CA ASP A 37 -28.23 -8.90 10.39
C ASP A 37 -27.76 -8.11 11.64
N TYR A 38 -27.02 -8.73 12.57
CA TYR A 38 -26.43 -8.08 13.75
C TYR A 38 -24.98 -7.64 13.54
N ILE A 39 -24.35 -7.98 12.41
CA ILE A 39 -22.98 -7.52 12.14
C ILE A 39 -23.02 -6.05 11.76
N VAL A 40 -22.47 -5.22 12.65
CA VAL A 40 -22.41 -3.76 12.45
C VAL A 40 -21.32 -3.42 11.44
N VAL A 41 -21.64 -2.55 10.48
CA VAL A 41 -20.67 -1.96 9.55
C VAL A 41 -19.73 -1.05 10.35
N PRO A 42 -18.40 -1.21 10.26
CA PRO A 42 -17.47 -0.37 10.99
C PRO A 42 -17.60 1.09 10.54
N ASN A 43 -17.35 2.03 11.45
CA ASN A 43 -17.30 3.44 11.10
C ASN A 43 -16.09 3.69 10.19
N ILE A 44 -16.35 3.80 8.89
CA ILE A 44 -15.35 3.94 7.82
C ILE A 44 -14.51 5.20 8.03
N VAL A 45 -15.12 6.30 8.47
CA VAL A 45 -14.41 7.54 8.74
C VAL A 45 -13.38 7.33 9.85
N LYS A 46 -13.78 6.77 10.99
CA LYS A 46 -12.86 6.47 12.11
C LYS A 46 -11.77 5.47 11.72
N LEU A 47 -12.10 4.52 10.85
CA LEU A 47 -11.15 3.54 10.35
C LEU A 47 -10.10 4.19 9.43
N CYS A 48 -10.51 5.09 8.53
CA CYS A 48 -9.59 5.92 7.75
C CYS A 48 -8.74 6.84 8.63
N GLU A 49 -9.34 7.50 9.64
CA GLU A 49 -8.61 8.33 10.60
C GLU A 49 -7.49 7.55 11.30
N ARG A 50 -7.80 6.31 11.73
CA ARG A 50 -6.82 5.39 12.33
C ARG A 50 -5.68 5.09 11.36
N TYR A 51 -5.97 4.77 10.10
CA TYR A 51 -4.93 4.45 9.12
C TYR A 51 -4.09 5.66 8.71
N CYS A 52 -4.69 6.85 8.57
CA CYS A 52 -3.92 8.08 8.40
C CYS A 52 -2.98 8.33 9.59
N ARG A 53 -3.46 8.07 10.81
CA ARG A 53 -2.64 8.18 12.03
C ARG A 53 -1.51 7.16 12.06
N GLU A 54 -1.77 5.91 11.70
CA GLU A 54 -0.77 4.83 11.61
C GLU A 54 0.27 5.11 10.52
N MET A 55 -0.13 5.75 9.42
CA MET A 55 0.79 6.18 8.37
C MET A 55 1.51 7.49 8.68
N ASN A 56 1.18 8.17 9.79
CA ASN A 56 1.73 9.49 10.11
C ASN A 56 1.50 10.50 8.95
N LEU A 57 0.29 10.53 8.39
CA LEU A 57 -0.07 11.46 7.32
C LEU A 57 -0.59 12.79 7.87
N PRO A 58 -0.46 13.89 7.12
CA PRO A 58 -1.05 15.18 7.48
C PRO A 58 -2.55 15.12 7.77
N ASP A 59 -2.99 15.89 8.76
CA ASP A 59 -4.41 16.04 9.11
C ASP A 59 -5.24 16.56 7.93
N GLU A 60 -4.63 17.32 7.02
CA GLU A 60 -5.27 17.79 5.80
C GLU A 60 -5.62 16.67 4.81
N ILE A 61 -4.81 15.59 4.77
CA ILE A 61 -5.13 14.38 4.00
C ILE A 61 -6.29 13.66 4.67
N GLN A 62 -6.30 13.56 6.00
CA GLN A 62 -7.40 12.96 6.75
C GLN A 62 -8.71 13.74 6.52
N LYS A 63 -8.67 15.08 6.54
CA LYS A 63 -9.80 15.95 6.19
C LYS A 63 -10.28 15.69 4.76
N ALA A 64 -9.37 15.58 3.80
CA ALA A 64 -9.74 15.29 2.41
C ALA A 64 -10.42 13.90 2.27
N VAL A 65 -9.93 12.88 2.97
CA VAL A 65 -10.55 11.55 3.01
C VAL A 65 -11.96 11.63 3.61
N LYS A 66 -12.15 12.36 4.71
CA LYS A 66 -13.47 12.60 5.32
C LYS A 66 -14.43 13.28 4.34
N THR A 67 -13.98 14.34 3.68
CA THR A 67 -14.77 15.05 2.68
C THR A 67 -15.15 14.11 1.55
N LEU A 68 -14.21 13.32 1.04
CA LEU A 68 -14.48 12.35 -0.03
C LEU A 68 -15.53 11.32 0.39
N ILE A 69 -15.41 10.74 1.58
CA ILE A 69 -16.39 9.79 2.12
C ILE A 69 -17.77 10.46 2.27
N SER A 70 -17.82 11.71 2.76
CA SER A 70 -19.09 12.42 2.94
C SER A 70 -19.80 12.73 1.61
N ILE A 71 -19.04 13.05 0.56
CA ILE A 71 -19.57 13.32 -0.78
C ILE A 71 -20.07 12.02 -1.43
N THR A 72 -19.32 10.94 -1.25
CA THR A 72 -19.56 9.68 -1.97
C THR A 72 -20.51 8.74 -1.25
N ASN A 73 -20.63 8.86 0.07
CA ASN A 73 -21.50 8.08 0.95
C ASN A 73 -21.50 6.55 0.66
N PRO A 74 -20.34 5.88 0.73
CA PRO A 74 -20.24 4.45 0.43
C PRO A 74 -20.97 3.61 1.49
N ALA A 75 -21.95 2.80 1.06
CA ALA A 75 -22.81 2.05 1.97
C ALA A 75 -22.17 0.74 2.45
N PHE A 76 -21.21 0.18 1.69
CA PHE A 76 -20.43 -1.02 2.05
C PHE A 76 -21.21 -2.18 2.71
N PRO A 77 -22.45 -2.52 2.30
CA PRO A 77 -23.30 -3.42 3.06
C PRO A 77 -22.83 -4.88 2.99
N ILE A 78 -23.18 -5.66 4.02
CA ILE A 78 -23.08 -7.12 3.99
C ILE A 78 -24.20 -7.65 3.12
N ARG A 79 -23.85 -8.37 2.05
CA ARG A 79 -24.83 -8.89 1.09
C ARG A 79 -25.05 -10.39 1.34
N LYS A 80 -26.31 -10.80 1.55
CA LYS A 80 -26.70 -12.19 1.86
C LYS A 80 -26.29 -13.21 0.79
N HIS A 81 -26.16 -12.78 -0.47
CA HIS A 81 -25.73 -13.62 -1.59
C HIS A 81 -24.21 -13.75 -1.73
N LYS A 82 -23.42 -12.94 -1.03
CA LYS A 82 -21.95 -13.09 -1.00
C LYS A 82 -21.59 -14.12 0.07
N GLU A 83 -20.45 -14.79 -0.08
CA GLU A 83 -19.95 -15.77 0.90
C GLU A 83 -18.92 -15.19 1.88
N CYS A 84 -18.80 -13.87 1.97
CA CYS A 84 -17.70 -13.23 2.70
C CYS A 84 -18.12 -11.87 3.27
N ILE A 85 -17.68 -11.56 4.50
CA ILE A 85 -17.77 -10.21 5.08
C ILE A 85 -16.98 -9.25 4.17
N PRO A 86 -17.44 -8.02 3.88
CA PRO A 86 -16.68 -7.06 3.08
C PRO A 86 -15.27 -6.74 3.62
N ASN A 87 -14.35 -6.32 2.73
CA ASN A 87 -12.98 -5.96 3.10
C ASN A 87 -12.93 -4.49 3.49
N TYR A 88 -13.32 -4.16 4.72
CA TYR A 88 -13.43 -2.77 5.15
C TYR A 88 -12.06 -2.08 5.23
N GLU A 89 -11.03 -2.81 5.64
CA GLU A 89 -9.67 -2.35 5.79
C GLU A 89 -9.07 -1.96 4.45
N ALA A 90 -9.18 -2.83 3.44
CA ALA A 90 -8.70 -2.52 2.09
C ALA A 90 -9.46 -1.37 1.43
N ARG A 91 -10.77 -1.25 1.70
CA ARG A 91 -11.59 -0.13 1.20
C ARG A 91 -11.19 1.19 1.82
N CYS A 92 -10.89 1.21 3.11
CA CYS A 92 -10.41 2.42 3.78
C CYS A 92 -9.03 2.81 3.22
N MET A 93 -8.14 1.82 3.06
CA MET A 93 -6.80 2.06 2.56
C MET A 93 -6.78 2.47 1.08
N SER A 94 -7.68 1.93 0.25
CA SER A 94 -7.81 2.35 -1.15
C SER A 94 -8.30 3.79 -1.29
N ILE A 95 -9.20 4.26 -0.42
CA ILE A 95 -9.65 5.65 -0.39
C ILE A 95 -8.47 6.56 -0.02
N ILE A 96 -7.66 6.19 0.99
CA ILE A 96 -6.49 6.98 1.38
C ILE A 96 -5.46 7.03 0.25
N LEU A 97 -5.14 5.88 -0.36
CA LEU A 97 -4.24 5.78 -1.51
C LEU A 97 -4.73 6.64 -2.68
N PHE A 98 -6.03 6.64 -2.97
CA PHE A 98 -6.61 7.48 -4.01
C PHE A 98 -6.41 8.97 -3.71
N VAL A 99 -6.67 9.41 -2.47
CA VAL A 99 -6.47 10.81 -2.08
C VAL A 99 -4.99 11.20 -2.18
N MET A 100 -4.08 10.35 -1.73
CA MET A 100 -2.63 10.60 -1.88
C MET A 100 -2.22 10.70 -3.35
N LYS A 101 -2.71 9.78 -4.19
CA LYS A 101 -2.45 9.81 -5.62
C LYS A 101 -3.01 11.08 -6.29
N LEU A 102 -4.17 11.55 -5.86
CA LEU A 102 -4.77 12.79 -6.37
C LEU A 102 -3.92 14.02 -6.02
N TYR A 103 -3.41 14.11 -4.79
CA TYR A 103 -2.63 15.26 -4.33
C TYR A 103 -1.19 15.27 -4.84
N PHE A 104 -0.53 14.11 -4.90
CA PHE A 104 0.90 14.02 -5.20
C PHE A 104 1.21 13.50 -6.59
N GLY A 105 0.20 13.09 -7.37
CA GLY A 105 0.38 12.44 -8.66
C GLY A 105 0.88 11.00 -8.53
N MET A 106 1.90 10.73 -7.72
CA MET A 106 2.51 9.40 -7.55
C MET A 106 2.88 8.72 -8.87
N ASP A 107 3.43 9.49 -9.80
CA ASP A 107 3.74 9.04 -11.17
C ASP A 107 5.22 8.77 -11.41
N GLY A 108 6.05 8.88 -10.37
CA GLY A 108 7.50 8.68 -10.42
C GLY A 108 8.29 9.96 -10.59
N VAL A 109 7.62 11.11 -10.80
CA VAL A 109 8.28 12.39 -11.07
C VAL A 109 7.61 13.54 -10.33
N THR A 110 6.28 13.67 -10.45
CA THR A 110 5.54 14.80 -9.87
C THR A 110 5.72 14.88 -8.36
N GLU A 111 5.69 13.75 -7.66
CA GLU A 111 5.87 13.72 -6.22
C GLU A 111 7.29 14.12 -5.77
N TYR A 112 8.31 13.88 -6.60
CA TYR A 112 9.69 14.27 -6.30
C TYR A 112 9.84 15.78 -6.43
N GLU A 113 9.28 16.36 -7.48
CA GLU A 113 9.27 17.81 -7.70
C GLU A 113 8.46 18.52 -6.63
N LEU A 114 7.27 18.00 -6.26
CA LEU A 114 6.49 18.56 -5.16
C LEU A 114 7.20 18.43 -3.80
N SER A 115 7.99 17.38 -3.58
CA SER A 115 8.80 17.24 -2.36
C SER A 115 9.97 18.22 -2.32
N LYS A 116 10.62 18.47 -3.48
CA LYS A 116 11.64 19.51 -3.62
C LYS A 116 11.05 20.89 -3.35
N TYR A 117 9.84 21.13 -3.84
CA TYR A 117 9.10 22.35 -3.58
C TYR A 117 8.86 22.57 -2.09
N ALA A 118 8.31 21.56 -1.41
CA ALA A 118 8.07 21.58 0.04
C ALA A 118 9.37 21.84 0.82
N ARG A 119 10.48 21.19 0.43
CA ARG A 119 11.79 21.39 1.06
C ARG A 119 12.27 22.85 0.99
N LEU A 120 12.16 23.48 -0.18
CA LEU A 120 12.56 24.88 -0.36
C LEU A 120 11.69 25.83 0.45
N LEU A 121 10.37 25.57 0.52
CA LEU A 121 9.48 26.37 1.37
C LEU A 121 9.83 26.21 2.86
N ASN A 122 10.14 24.99 3.31
CA ASN A 122 10.55 24.73 4.70
C ASN A 122 11.87 25.44 5.04
N GLN A 123 12.83 25.48 4.12
CA GLN A 123 14.10 26.18 4.31
C GLN A 123 13.94 27.70 4.45
N LYS A 124 12.87 28.29 3.90
CA LYS A 124 12.57 29.72 4.03
C LYS A 124 11.94 30.09 5.37
N GLY A 125 11.66 29.12 6.25
CA GLY A 125 11.24 29.37 7.63
C GLY A 125 9.78 29.84 7.76
N CYS A 126 8.85 29.21 7.04
CA CYS A 126 7.41 29.45 7.23
C CYS A 126 6.93 28.98 8.62
N GLU A 127 5.82 29.55 9.10
CA GLU A 127 5.24 29.25 10.43
C GLU A 127 4.89 27.77 10.64
N SER A 128 4.61 27.04 9.56
CA SER A 128 4.33 25.60 9.56
C SER A 128 5.19 24.88 8.52
N ASN A 129 5.66 23.68 8.85
CA ASN A 129 6.33 22.80 7.88
C ASN A 129 5.34 22.36 6.80
N PHE A 130 5.78 22.36 5.55
CA PHE A 130 5.10 21.76 4.42
C PHE A 130 5.47 20.30 4.28
N PHE A 131 4.46 19.49 3.99
CA PHE A 131 4.63 18.05 3.90
C PHE A 131 5.53 17.65 2.74
N ASN A 132 6.63 16.98 3.08
CA ASN A 132 7.60 16.45 2.12
C ASN A 132 7.42 14.93 1.99
N LEU A 133 6.86 14.47 0.88
CA LEU A 133 6.56 13.05 0.65
C LEU A 133 7.83 12.18 0.70
N GLN A 134 8.97 12.67 0.19
CA GLN A 134 10.22 11.91 0.20
C GLN A 134 10.79 11.74 1.62
N GLU A 135 10.71 12.78 2.45
CA GLU A 135 11.10 12.67 3.86
C GLU A 135 10.15 11.76 4.64
N TRP A 136 8.85 11.83 4.36
CA TRP A 136 7.87 10.92 4.94
C TRP A 136 8.10 9.46 4.53
N LEU A 137 8.39 9.18 3.25
CA LEU A 137 8.74 7.82 2.79
C LEU A 137 9.99 7.29 3.49
N LEU A 138 11.00 8.16 3.68
CA LEU A 138 12.21 7.81 4.39
C LEU A 138 11.94 7.54 5.87
N HIS A 139 11.07 8.33 6.52
CA HIS A 139 10.59 8.08 7.87
C HIS A 139 9.91 6.71 7.97
N MET A 140 8.97 6.39 7.07
CA MET A 140 8.29 5.10 7.05
C MET A 140 9.26 3.91 6.88
N LYS A 141 10.25 4.06 6.01
CA LYS A 141 11.29 3.04 5.79
C LYS A 141 12.12 2.79 7.06
N PHE A 142 12.58 3.84 7.73
CA PHE A 142 13.35 3.68 8.97
C PHE A 142 12.49 3.18 10.12
N ARG A 143 11.22 3.60 10.18
CA ARG A 143 10.24 3.13 11.16
C ARG A 143 10.12 1.61 11.12
N ARG A 144 9.95 1.09 9.89
CA ARG A 144 9.91 -0.35 9.61
C ARG A 144 11.22 -1.02 10.02
N PHE A 145 12.36 -0.52 9.55
CA PHE A 145 13.67 -1.10 9.85
C PHE A 145 13.92 -1.22 11.36
N VAL A 146 13.66 -0.17 12.12
CA VAL A 146 13.89 -0.16 13.57
C VAL A 146 12.96 -1.11 14.32
N ILE A 147 11.70 -1.24 13.89
CA ILE A 147 10.78 -2.24 14.47
C ILE A 147 11.25 -3.66 14.15
N GLU A 148 11.70 -3.93 12.93
CA GLU A 148 12.25 -5.23 12.55
C GLU A 148 13.46 -5.62 13.40
N GLN A 149 14.28 -4.68 13.86
CA GLN A 149 15.41 -5.00 14.74
C GLN A 149 15.01 -5.29 16.20
N ASN A 150 13.81 -4.87 16.62
CA ASN A 150 13.43 -4.89 18.04
C ASN A 150 12.16 -5.71 18.34
N HIS A 151 11.36 -6.09 17.34
CA HIS A 151 10.08 -6.77 17.51
C HIS A 151 10.06 -8.11 16.74
N PHE A 152 10.20 -9.22 17.47
CA PHE A 152 10.32 -10.57 16.91
C PHE A 152 9.24 -10.92 15.86
N PRO A 153 7.93 -10.73 16.12
CA PRO A 153 6.91 -11.10 15.14
C PRO A 153 7.10 -10.38 13.79
N THR A 154 7.45 -9.10 13.81
CA THR A 154 7.67 -8.30 12.60
C THR A 154 8.96 -8.71 11.87
N TYR A 155 10.02 -9.00 12.62
CA TYR A 155 11.26 -9.54 12.07
C TYR A 155 11.01 -10.85 11.31
N HIS A 156 10.36 -11.81 11.98
CA HIS A 156 10.10 -13.14 11.44
C HIS A 156 9.15 -13.10 10.23
N GLU A 157 8.22 -12.16 10.19
CA GLU A 157 7.35 -11.98 9.01
C GLU A 157 8.14 -11.48 7.79
N THR A 158 9.13 -10.61 8.00
CA THR A 158 9.92 -9.97 6.94
C THR A 158 11.04 -10.87 6.43
N ASP A 159 11.83 -11.47 7.32
CA ASP A 159 12.90 -12.41 6.97
C ASP A 159 12.62 -13.79 7.58
N ARG A 160 11.97 -14.64 6.78
CA ARG A 160 11.66 -16.03 7.16
C ARG A 160 12.87 -16.96 7.07
N SER A 161 13.97 -16.51 6.48
CA SER A 161 15.13 -17.36 6.20
C SER A 161 16.12 -17.42 7.34
N ARG A 162 16.15 -16.37 8.18
CA ARG A 162 17.07 -16.24 9.30
C ARG A 162 16.30 -15.89 10.57
N ILE A 163 16.42 -16.72 11.60
CA ILE A 163 15.86 -16.43 12.92
C ILE A 163 16.94 -15.75 13.77
N ASP A 164 16.62 -14.57 14.31
CA ASP A 164 17.41 -13.96 15.37
C ASP A 164 17.08 -14.66 16.70
N SER A 165 18.03 -15.49 17.16
CA SER A 165 17.88 -16.29 18.38
C SER A 165 17.68 -15.42 19.62
N ASP A 166 18.34 -14.27 19.71
CA ASP A 166 18.26 -13.40 20.89
C ASP A 166 16.89 -12.73 20.94
N LEU A 167 16.44 -12.19 19.80
CA LEU A 167 15.14 -11.56 19.67
C LEU A 167 13.98 -12.56 19.91
N TYR A 168 14.13 -13.79 19.43
CA TYR A 168 13.16 -14.86 19.69
C TYR A 168 13.05 -15.24 21.17
N LEU A 169 14.20 -15.40 21.83
CA LEU A 169 14.21 -15.76 23.25
C LEU A 169 13.68 -14.62 24.13
N GLN A 170 13.96 -13.35 23.79
CA GLN A 170 13.32 -12.18 24.40
C GLN A 170 11.80 -12.23 24.27
N TYR A 171 11.29 -12.57 23.08
CA TYR A 171 9.86 -12.70 22.82
C TYR A 171 9.21 -13.81 23.67
N ILE A 172 9.85 -14.98 23.79
CA ILE A 172 9.37 -16.07 24.66
C ILE A 172 9.33 -15.65 26.12
N LYS A 173 10.39 -14.99 26.61
CA LYS A 173 10.48 -14.54 28.01
C LYS A 173 9.42 -13.49 28.33
N SER A 174 9.15 -12.57 27.41
CA SER A 174 8.21 -11.46 27.61
C SER A 174 6.73 -11.86 27.60
N HIS A 175 6.36 -12.88 26.82
CA HIS A 175 4.99 -13.35 26.69
C HIS A 175 4.67 -14.54 27.60
N ASP A 176 5.61 -14.88 28.50
CA ASP A 176 5.54 -16.04 29.40
C ASP A 176 5.10 -17.32 28.66
N ILE A 177 5.69 -17.56 27.48
CA ILE A 177 5.30 -18.70 26.65
C ILE A 177 5.84 -19.97 27.32
N HIS A 178 4.90 -20.80 27.77
CA HIS A 178 5.19 -22.13 28.31
C HIS A 178 5.07 -23.18 27.20
N PHE A 179 6.11 -23.99 27.05
CA PHE A 179 6.07 -25.13 26.14
C PHE A 179 5.14 -26.20 26.70
N GLY A 180 3.93 -26.31 26.15
CA GLY A 180 2.91 -27.25 26.61
C GLY A 180 3.42 -28.68 26.83
N GLU A 181 3.02 -29.30 27.93
CA GLU A 181 3.38 -30.68 28.29
C GLU A 181 2.58 -31.73 27.51
N ARG A 182 1.45 -31.33 26.91
CA ARG A 182 0.46 -32.24 26.33
C ARG A 182 0.72 -32.66 24.88
N SER A 183 1.74 -32.09 24.24
CA SER A 183 2.07 -32.43 22.85
C SER A 183 2.92 -33.69 22.81
N LYS A 184 2.50 -34.72 22.07
CA LYS A 184 3.35 -35.89 21.77
C LYS A 184 4.51 -35.43 20.87
N LEU A 185 5.61 -35.01 21.48
CA LEU A 185 6.83 -34.62 20.79
C LEU A 185 7.62 -35.87 20.39
N THR A 186 8.32 -35.81 19.25
CA THR A 186 9.32 -36.82 18.91
C THR A 186 10.51 -36.72 19.86
N LYS A 187 11.31 -37.79 19.99
CA LYS A 187 12.51 -37.79 20.85
C LYS A 187 13.47 -36.62 20.54
N GLU A 188 13.60 -36.27 19.26
CA GLU A 188 14.42 -35.13 18.82
C GLU A 188 13.81 -33.80 19.28
N MET A 189 12.51 -33.61 19.12
CA MET A 189 11.80 -32.40 19.57
C MET A 189 11.85 -32.23 21.09
N THR A 190 11.83 -33.33 21.85
CA THR A 190 12.02 -33.28 23.31
C THR A 190 13.40 -32.74 23.67
N LYS A 191 14.46 -33.20 23.00
CA LYS A 191 15.82 -32.67 23.19
C LYS A 191 15.92 -31.19 22.83
N TYR A 192 15.27 -30.74 21.74
CA TYR A 192 15.22 -29.33 21.39
C TYR A 192 14.45 -28.50 22.43
N LYS A 193 13.35 -29.01 22.97
CA LYS A 193 12.60 -28.37 24.05
C LYS A 193 13.47 -28.20 25.30
N GLU A 194 14.19 -29.24 25.71
CA GLU A 194 15.12 -29.18 26.84
C GLU A 194 16.24 -28.16 26.62
N LEU A 195 16.83 -28.12 25.43
CA LEU A 195 17.84 -27.11 25.07
C LEU A 195 17.28 -25.69 25.12
N LEU A 196 16.07 -25.46 24.59
CA LEU A 196 15.43 -24.14 24.62
C LEU A 196 15.09 -23.68 26.05
N LEU A 197 14.63 -24.60 26.91
CA LEU A 197 14.37 -24.31 28.32
C LEU A 197 15.68 -23.93 29.04
N ARG A 198 16.74 -24.71 28.83
CA ARG A 198 18.06 -24.40 29.39
C ARG A 198 18.61 -23.07 28.89
N LEU A 199 18.42 -22.74 27.62
CA LEU A 199 18.80 -21.43 27.06
C LEU A 199 17.98 -20.29 27.67
N LYS A 200 16.67 -20.49 27.89
CA LYS A 200 15.79 -19.52 28.56
C LYS A 200 16.26 -19.23 29.99
N GLU A 201 16.74 -20.25 30.72
CA GLU A 201 17.27 -20.13 32.09
C GLU A 201 18.66 -19.49 32.14
N LEU A 202 19.54 -19.83 31.18
CA LEU A 202 20.91 -19.29 31.11
C LEU A 202 20.98 -17.85 30.61
N GLN A 203 19.93 -17.36 29.98
CA GLN A 203 19.86 -15.99 29.49
C GLN A 203 19.78 -15.00 30.66
N HIS A 204 20.89 -14.30 30.91
CA HIS A 204 20.92 -13.16 31.83
C HIS A 204 19.90 -12.11 31.41
N ASP A 205 19.43 -11.30 32.37
CA ASP A 205 18.49 -10.22 32.12
C ASP A 205 19.02 -9.30 31.02
N PHE A 206 18.36 -9.33 29.87
CA PHE A 206 18.68 -8.47 28.74
C PHE A 206 18.63 -7.01 29.18
N ILE A 207 19.60 -6.24 28.69
CA ILE A 207 19.83 -4.85 29.07
C ILE A 207 18.64 -3.93 28.73
N THR A 208 17.74 -4.31 27.80
CA THR A 208 16.54 -3.52 27.47
C THR A 208 15.41 -4.38 26.90
N HIS A 209 14.64 -5.05 27.77
CA HIS A 209 13.36 -5.60 27.33
C HIS A 209 12.39 -4.44 27.02
N LEU A 210 11.98 -4.29 25.76
CA LEU A 210 10.97 -3.30 25.36
C LEU A 210 9.58 -3.95 25.26
N PRO A 211 8.59 -3.53 26.06
CA PRO A 211 7.24 -4.08 25.95
C PRO A 211 6.48 -3.50 24.75
N PHE A 212 5.95 -4.39 23.91
CA PHE A 212 5.11 -4.10 22.75
C PHE A 212 3.64 -4.49 23.01
N PRO A 213 2.86 -3.67 23.74
CA PRO A 213 1.47 -3.97 24.04
C PRO A 213 0.62 -3.86 22.77
N PRO A 214 -0.51 -4.58 22.70
CA PRO A 214 -1.45 -4.46 21.59
C PRO A 214 -1.82 -3.00 21.33
N SER A 215 -1.70 -2.57 20.07
CA SER A 215 -2.11 -1.25 19.64
C SER A 215 -2.88 -1.31 18.33
N LEU A 216 -3.79 -0.35 18.16
CA LEU A 216 -4.48 -0.07 16.90
C LEU A 216 -3.61 0.69 15.90
N THR A 217 -2.46 1.20 16.35
CA THR A 217 -1.42 1.88 15.57
C THR A 217 -0.04 1.33 15.93
N PRO A 218 0.21 0.03 15.71
CA PRO A 218 1.37 -0.65 16.26
C PRO A 218 2.69 -0.07 15.77
N PHE A 219 2.85 0.25 14.48
CA PHE A 219 4.14 0.76 14.00
C PHE A 219 4.41 2.18 14.49
N ARG A 220 3.37 3.00 14.64
CA ARG A 220 3.53 4.32 15.24
C ARG A 220 3.94 4.22 16.72
N ASP A 221 3.23 3.42 17.50
CA ASP A 221 3.45 3.37 18.95
C ASP A 221 4.73 2.62 19.31
N TYR A 222 5.06 1.56 18.56
CA TYR A 222 6.28 0.79 18.79
C TYR A 222 7.50 1.61 18.44
N THR A 223 7.48 2.36 17.33
CA THR A 223 8.59 3.26 17.01
C THR A 223 8.76 4.35 18.05
N ARG A 224 7.68 4.96 18.57
CA ARG A 224 7.80 5.96 19.64
C ARG A 224 8.55 5.40 20.85
N LYS A 225 8.19 4.19 21.28
CA LYS A 225 8.86 3.48 22.38
C LYS A 225 10.33 3.17 22.09
N ILE A 226 10.63 2.70 20.89
CA ILE A 226 12.01 2.38 20.51
C ILE A 226 12.85 3.66 20.49
N VAL A 227 12.34 4.75 19.92
CA VAL A 227 13.00 6.06 19.86
C VAL A 227 13.24 6.66 21.25
N GLU A 228 12.36 6.42 22.22
CA GLU A 228 12.54 6.86 23.61
C GLU A 228 13.72 6.16 24.30
N VAL A 229 13.95 4.88 23.98
CA VAL A 229 14.97 4.04 24.61
C VAL A 229 16.31 4.09 23.87
N PHE A 230 16.28 4.08 22.53
CA PHE A 230 17.47 3.99 21.69
C PHE A 230 17.74 5.31 20.96
N ARG A 231 18.90 5.91 21.20
CA ARG A 231 19.40 7.06 20.42
C ARG A 231 20.15 6.55 19.20
N ASP A 232 19.41 6.10 18.21
CA ASP A 232 19.98 5.60 16.96
C ASP A 232 20.43 6.73 16.02
N LYS A 233 21.25 6.37 15.02
CA LYS A 233 21.64 7.27 13.91
C LYS A 233 20.43 7.92 13.21
N TYR A 234 19.26 7.28 13.26
CA TYR A 234 18.02 7.71 12.60
C TYR A 234 17.06 8.47 13.52
N HIS A 235 17.51 8.82 14.73
CA HIS A 235 16.67 9.46 15.75
C HIS A 235 15.97 10.73 15.27
N SER A 236 16.67 11.58 14.49
CA SER A 236 16.12 12.84 13.99
C SER A 236 14.90 12.62 13.09
N ILE A 237 14.99 11.68 12.15
CA ILE A 237 13.90 11.39 11.21
C ILE A 237 12.77 10.58 11.83
N LEU A 238 13.07 9.69 12.80
CA LEU A 238 12.06 8.91 13.49
C LEU A 238 11.23 9.74 14.47
N LYS A 239 11.77 10.86 14.96
CA LYS A 239 11.05 11.84 15.77
C LYS A 239 10.12 12.76 14.98
N SER A 240 10.28 12.82 13.66
CA SER A 240 9.43 13.66 12.81
C SER A 240 7.96 13.25 12.93
N ASP A 241 7.09 14.23 13.18
CA ASP A 241 5.64 14.07 13.15
C ASP A 241 5.10 14.91 11.98
N PHE A 242 4.59 14.22 10.96
CA PHE A 242 4.06 14.85 9.77
C PHE A 242 2.54 15.14 9.89
N SER A 243 1.92 14.80 11.03
CA SER A 243 0.47 15.00 11.25
C SER A 243 0.08 16.49 11.14
N ASN A 244 0.98 17.39 11.55
CA ASN A 244 0.79 18.84 11.52
C ASN A 244 1.34 19.51 10.26
N ASP A 245 1.91 18.74 9.32
CA ASP A 245 2.47 19.32 8.11
C ASP A 245 1.37 19.83 7.18
N ASN A 246 1.67 20.92 6.50
CA ASN A 246 0.74 21.64 5.64
C ASN A 246 0.85 21.14 4.18
N ILE A 247 -0.28 20.92 3.49
CA ILE A 247 -0.32 20.60 2.05
C ILE A 247 -0.95 21.73 1.22
N ALA A 248 -1.18 22.91 1.79
CA ALA A 248 -1.76 24.08 1.11
C ALA A 248 -0.96 24.52 -0.11
N PHE A 249 0.35 24.25 -0.14
CA PHE A 249 1.21 24.51 -1.30
C PHE A 249 0.76 23.76 -2.57
N LEU A 250 0.01 22.65 -2.41
CA LEU A 250 -0.59 21.90 -3.51
C LEU A 250 -1.87 22.54 -4.06
N LYS A 251 -2.58 23.31 -3.23
CA LYS A 251 -3.88 23.92 -3.55
C LYS A 251 -3.75 25.38 -3.98
N SER A 252 -2.84 26.10 -3.35
CA SER A 252 -2.68 27.55 -3.50
C SER A 252 -1.30 27.88 -4.07
N HIS A 253 -0.93 27.21 -5.17
CA HIS A 253 0.39 27.39 -5.79
C HIS A 253 0.69 28.84 -6.15
N ASP A 254 -0.33 29.63 -6.50
CA ASP A 254 -0.18 31.05 -6.84
C ASP A 254 0.33 31.91 -5.68
N ILE A 255 0.11 31.48 -4.43
CA ILE A 255 0.57 32.18 -3.22
C ILE A 255 2.01 31.79 -2.88
N PHE A 256 2.35 30.51 -3.02
CA PHE A 256 3.62 29.97 -2.54
C PHE A 256 4.72 29.98 -3.60
N LEU A 257 4.39 29.89 -4.90
CA LEU A 257 5.38 29.90 -5.98
C LEU A 257 6.19 31.19 -6.03
N PRO A 258 5.60 32.40 -5.88
CA PRO A 258 6.35 33.65 -5.85
C PRO A 258 7.39 33.69 -4.72
N GLN A 259 7.14 32.97 -3.62
CA GLN A 259 8.05 32.93 -2.47
C GLN A 259 9.38 32.27 -2.81
N ILE A 260 9.46 31.44 -3.87
CA ILE A 260 10.71 30.79 -4.28
C ILE A 260 11.65 31.73 -5.03
N GLY A 261 11.11 32.74 -5.73
CA GLY A 261 11.88 33.78 -6.42
C GLY A 261 12.46 33.37 -7.77
N GLU A 262 12.19 32.15 -8.25
CA GLU A 262 12.63 31.65 -9.56
C GLU A 262 11.47 31.66 -10.58
N GLU A 263 11.78 31.79 -11.87
CA GLU A 263 10.81 31.54 -12.94
C GLU A 263 10.42 30.06 -12.97
N VAL A 264 9.37 29.70 -12.24
CA VAL A 264 8.86 28.32 -12.19
C VAL A 264 7.93 28.06 -13.38
N ARG A 265 8.23 27.03 -14.17
CA ARG A 265 7.35 26.57 -15.25
C ARG A 265 6.20 25.76 -14.67
N ILE A 266 4.97 26.24 -14.85
CA ILE A 266 3.77 25.50 -14.46
C ILE A 266 3.41 24.49 -15.54
N LYS A 267 3.15 23.26 -15.14
CA LYS A 267 2.66 22.18 -16.00
C LYS A 267 1.34 21.64 -15.47
N ASP A 268 0.34 21.63 -16.33
CA ASP A 268 -0.96 21.04 -16.03
C ASP A 268 -0.87 19.51 -15.98
N GLY A 269 -1.25 18.92 -14.85
CA GLY A 269 -1.23 17.48 -14.62
C GLY A 269 0.11 16.95 -14.10
N GLY A 270 0.19 15.63 -13.95
CA GLY A 270 1.43 14.93 -13.63
C GLY A 270 2.43 14.85 -14.78
N ALA A 271 3.60 14.27 -14.53
CA ALA A 271 4.51 13.79 -15.57
C ALA A 271 3.86 12.69 -16.43
N ASN A 272 3.00 11.87 -15.84
CA ASN A 272 2.14 10.93 -16.54
C ASN A 272 0.67 11.32 -16.38
N SER A 273 -0.03 11.43 -17.51
CA SER A 273 -1.47 11.69 -17.55
C SER A 273 -2.20 10.70 -18.46
N ASN A 274 -1.60 9.53 -18.69
CA ASN A 274 -2.16 8.53 -19.61
C ASN A 274 -3.21 7.69 -18.88
N VAL A 275 -4.33 7.45 -19.56
CA VAL A 275 -5.31 6.42 -19.19
C VAL A 275 -4.99 5.18 -20.01
N ILE A 276 -4.56 4.11 -19.34
CA ILE A 276 -4.22 2.84 -19.97
C ILE A 276 -5.22 1.78 -19.50
N LEU A 277 -5.91 1.19 -20.47
CA LEU A 277 -6.77 0.02 -20.27
C LEU A 277 -6.05 -1.20 -20.83
N GLU A 278 -5.44 -2.01 -19.96
CA GLU A 278 -4.76 -3.24 -20.37
C GLU A 278 -5.66 -4.46 -20.10
N LYS A 279 -5.85 -5.31 -21.10
CA LYS A 279 -6.47 -6.63 -20.90
C LYS A 279 -5.36 -7.61 -20.58
N VAL A 280 -5.42 -8.26 -19.42
CA VAL A 280 -4.50 -9.34 -19.08
C VAL A 280 -4.84 -10.53 -19.99
N LYS A 281 -4.00 -10.82 -20.99
CA LYS A 281 -4.11 -12.04 -21.81
C LYS A 281 -3.39 -13.16 -21.08
N TYR A 282 -4.11 -14.17 -20.60
CA TYR A 282 -3.50 -15.40 -20.10
C TYR A 282 -3.58 -16.51 -21.15
N ARG A 283 -2.51 -17.30 -21.26
CA ARG A 283 -2.54 -18.60 -21.94
C ARG A 283 -3.19 -19.56 -20.95
N THR A 284 -4.41 -20.01 -21.21
CA THR A 284 -5.01 -21.13 -20.46
C THR A 284 -4.03 -22.30 -20.52
N MET A 285 -3.52 -22.75 -19.37
CA MET A 285 -2.82 -24.04 -19.27
C MET A 285 -3.83 -25.18 -19.36
N SER A 286 -4.56 -25.25 -20.47
CA SER A 286 -5.30 -26.42 -20.92
C SER A 286 -4.70 -26.86 -22.23
N ASN A 287 -3.51 -27.45 -22.13
CA ASN A 287 -3.02 -28.60 -22.91
C ASN A 287 -1.49 -28.65 -22.78
N ARG A 288 -1.00 -29.62 -22.00
CA ARG A 288 0.37 -30.08 -22.12
C ARG A 288 0.55 -30.64 -23.53
N LEU A 289 1.36 -29.98 -24.36
CA LEU A 289 2.35 -30.56 -25.29
C LEU A 289 2.92 -29.43 -26.17
N ALA A 290 4.22 -29.52 -26.43
CA ALA A 290 5.06 -28.64 -27.24
C ALA A 290 5.52 -27.31 -26.60
N CYS A 291 6.68 -27.42 -25.94
CA CYS A 291 7.70 -26.38 -25.95
C CYS A 291 8.03 -25.97 -27.40
N SER A 292 7.91 -24.70 -27.71
CA SER A 292 8.84 -24.00 -28.59
C SER A 292 8.99 -22.57 -28.10
N VAL A 293 10.24 -22.18 -27.91
CA VAL A 293 10.64 -20.79 -27.69
C VAL A 293 10.25 -20.02 -28.96
N VAL A 294 9.41 -18.99 -28.81
CA VAL A 294 9.15 -18.05 -29.89
C VAL A 294 9.69 -16.70 -29.45
N GLU A 295 10.76 -16.28 -30.12
CA GLU A 295 11.30 -14.94 -30.05
C GLU A 295 10.22 -13.91 -30.35
N LEU A 296 10.25 -12.79 -29.62
CA LEU A 296 9.36 -11.66 -29.83
C LEU A 296 9.67 -11.04 -31.20
N VAL A 297 8.91 -11.44 -32.21
CA VAL A 297 8.86 -10.75 -33.52
C VAL A 297 7.99 -9.51 -33.38
N ASP A 298 8.57 -8.39 -33.79
CA ASP A 298 7.98 -7.07 -33.91
C ASP A 298 7.03 -7.03 -35.12
N ASP A 299 5.77 -7.43 -34.94
CA ASP A 299 4.75 -7.34 -35.98
C ASP A 299 4.09 -5.96 -35.98
N SER A 300 4.80 -5.01 -36.60
CA SER A 300 4.14 -3.93 -37.31
C SER A 300 3.48 -4.48 -38.59
N GLN A 301 2.21 -4.10 -38.79
CA GLN A 301 1.38 -4.22 -40.00
C GLN A 301 0.40 -5.40 -40.06
N LYS A 302 -0.87 -5.12 -39.75
CA LYS A 302 -1.98 -5.25 -40.71
C LYS A 302 -3.21 -4.46 -40.22
N GLU A 303 -3.74 -3.69 -41.15
CA GLU A 303 -4.88 -2.80 -41.01
C GLU A 303 -6.19 -3.57 -40.82
N ASP A 304 -7.04 -3.12 -39.91
CA ASP A 304 -8.48 -3.08 -40.17
C ASP A 304 -9.03 -1.72 -39.72
N LYS A 305 -9.57 -1.00 -40.70
CA LYS A 305 -10.02 0.39 -40.62
C LYS A 305 -11.44 0.42 -40.09
N ASN A 306 -11.66 0.93 -38.89
CA ASN A 306 -12.48 2.12 -38.65
C ASN A 306 -12.83 2.28 -37.16
N ILE A 307 -12.93 3.55 -36.78
CA ILE A 307 -13.44 4.14 -35.53
C ILE A 307 -12.31 4.58 -34.58
N PHE A 308 -12.39 5.86 -34.20
CA PHE A 308 -11.45 6.69 -33.44
C PHE A 308 -10.40 7.45 -34.26
N LYS A 309 -10.89 8.46 -35.00
CA LYS A 309 -10.10 9.63 -35.39
C LYS A 309 -9.81 10.52 -34.17
N LYS A 310 -8.61 11.14 -34.19
CA LYS A 310 -8.07 12.22 -33.33
C LYS A 310 -7.69 11.75 -31.91
N ARG A 311 -6.42 11.71 -31.49
CA ARG A 311 -5.42 12.81 -31.55
C ARG A 311 -3.96 12.33 -31.48
N GLU A 312 -3.09 13.18 -32.03
CA GLU A 312 -1.67 13.00 -32.33
C GLU A 312 -0.81 12.50 -31.18
N PHE A 313 0.01 11.48 -31.48
CA PHE A 313 1.17 11.10 -30.68
C PHE A 313 2.35 10.81 -31.61
N LEU A 314 3.52 11.22 -31.12
CA LEU A 314 4.85 10.66 -31.34
C LEU A 314 5.67 11.15 -32.57
N LYS A 315 6.46 12.19 -32.30
CA LYS A 315 7.92 12.06 -32.47
C LYS A 315 8.61 12.60 -31.21
N LYS A 316 9.03 11.71 -30.30
CA LYS A 316 10.31 11.85 -29.60
C LYS A 316 10.72 10.54 -28.91
N LYS A 317 12.02 10.27 -29.06
CA LYS A 317 12.75 9.01 -28.85
C LYS A 317 12.63 8.48 -27.43
N LYS A 318 12.53 7.15 -27.33
CA LYS A 318 12.88 6.36 -26.13
C LYS A 318 14.29 6.75 -25.65
N LYS A 319 14.38 7.40 -24.50
CA LYS A 319 15.54 7.28 -23.60
C LYS A 319 15.10 6.39 -22.44
N ARG A 320 15.60 5.17 -22.40
CA ARG A 320 15.65 4.37 -21.18
C ARG A 320 16.58 5.13 -20.23
N SER A 321 16.05 5.77 -19.18
CA SER A 321 16.89 6.18 -18.05
C SER A 321 17.20 4.93 -17.24
N ARG A 322 18.48 4.56 -17.20
CA ARG A 322 19.02 3.75 -16.10
C ARG A 322 18.83 4.58 -14.84
N PHE A 323 18.05 4.08 -13.88
CA PHE A 323 18.11 4.57 -12.51
C PHE A 323 19.30 3.86 -11.86
N GLU A 324 20.49 4.42 -12.08
CA GLU A 324 21.61 4.21 -11.17
C GLU A 324 21.37 5.12 -9.95
N ASN A 325 21.76 4.63 -8.77
CA ASN A 325 21.71 5.37 -7.52
C ASN A 325 22.54 6.65 -7.64
N GLU A 326 21.93 7.74 -8.09
CA GLU A 326 22.52 9.06 -7.99
C GLU A 326 22.51 9.46 -6.51
N SER A 327 23.71 9.50 -5.95
CA SER A 327 24.05 10.35 -4.82
C SER A 327 23.31 11.69 -4.98
N ILE A 328 22.61 12.12 -3.92
CA ILE A 328 21.94 13.41 -3.81
C ILE A 328 23.00 14.49 -4.03
N ASN A 329 23.19 14.89 -5.29
CA ASN A 329 24.04 16.01 -5.67
C ASN A 329 23.24 17.30 -5.52
N GLU A 330 23.99 18.31 -5.10
CA GLU A 330 23.56 19.62 -4.65
C GLU A 330 22.65 20.37 -5.63
N ASP A 331 21.58 20.89 -5.07
CA ASP A 331 20.90 22.17 -5.36
C ASP A 331 20.96 22.69 -6.80
N VAL A 332 20.10 22.12 -7.64
CA VAL A 332 19.55 22.83 -8.80
C VAL A 332 18.19 23.36 -8.35
N GLY A 333 17.92 24.66 -8.47
CA GLY A 333 16.65 25.30 -8.03
C GLY A 333 15.35 24.64 -8.53
N TYR A 334 14.21 25.06 -7.98
CA TYR A 334 12.90 24.50 -8.31
C TYR A 334 12.31 25.12 -9.58
N LYS A 335 12.29 24.33 -10.66
CA LYS A 335 12.06 24.85 -12.02
C LYS A 335 10.71 24.47 -12.61
N ILE A 336 10.07 23.40 -12.11
CA ILE A 336 8.84 22.86 -12.69
C ILE A 336 7.84 22.57 -11.59
N HIS A 337 6.68 23.22 -11.68
CA HIS A 337 5.55 22.96 -10.79
C HIS A 337 4.46 22.17 -11.51
N TYR A 338 4.04 21.06 -10.90
CA TYR A 338 3.03 20.16 -11.44
C TYR A 338 1.71 20.36 -10.71
N LEU A 339 0.60 20.35 -11.48
CA LEU A 339 -0.75 20.44 -10.94
C LEU A 339 -1.46 19.08 -11.09
N PRO A 340 -1.20 18.10 -10.20
CA PRO A 340 -1.69 16.72 -10.36
C PRO A 340 -3.21 16.62 -10.41
N HIS A 341 -3.93 17.51 -9.72
CA HIS A 341 -5.39 17.56 -9.73
C HIS A 341 -5.99 17.88 -11.11
N LYS A 342 -5.21 18.46 -12.05
CA LYS A 342 -5.72 18.78 -13.40
C LYS A 342 -5.78 17.56 -14.33
N LYS A 343 -4.94 16.54 -14.12
CA LYS A 343 -4.97 15.31 -14.92
C LYS A 343 -4.58 14.11 -14.09
N TYR A 344 -5.49 13.16 -13.99
CA TYR A 344 -5.32 11.90 -13.29
C TYR A 344 -4.82 10.82 -14.24
N TRP A 345 -3.77 10.07 -13.86
CA TRP A 345 -3.40 8.86 -14.59
C TRP A 345 -4.13 7.66 -14.02
N LEU A 346 -4.63 6.80 -14.91
CA LEU A 346 -5.36 5.60 -14.55
C LEU A 346 -4.74 4.44 -15.28
N TYR A 347 -4.36 3.41 -14.53
CA TYR A 347 -3.94 2.14 -15.10
C TYR A 347 -4.92 1.09 -14.59
N ASN A 348 -5.91 0.77 -15.42
CA ASN A 348 -6.93 -0.21 -15.12
C ASN A 348 -6.65 -1.49 -15.90
N THR A 349 -6.74 -2.61 -15.22
CA THR A 349 -6.46 -3.93 -15.78
C THR A 349 -7.67 -4.82 -15.65
N VAL A 350 -8.13 -5.38 -16.76
CA VAL A 350 -9.25 -6.33 -16.77
C VAL A 350 -8.71 -7.74 -16.50
N GLY A 351 -9.34 -8.47 -15.58
CA GLY A 351 -9.04 -9.89 -15.32
C GLY A 351 -7.94 -10.16 -14.29
N LEU A 352 -7.64 -9.22 -13.40
CA LEU A 352 -6.62 -9.41 -12.36
C LEU A 352 -6.95 -10.52 -11.35
N HIS A 353 -8.24 -10.82 -11.16
CA HIS A 353 -8.68 -11.92 -10.31
C HIS A 353 -8.22 -13.28 -10.83
N ASP A 354 -7.92 -13.39 -12.13
CA ASP A 354 -7.44 -14.61 -12.77
C ASP A 354 -5.90 -14.68 -12.83
N LEU A 355 -5.20 -13.62 -12.40
CA LEU A 355 -3.76 -13.58 -12.46
C LEU A 355 -3.15 -14.41 -11.34
N ALA A 356 -2.39 -15.46 -11.70
CA ALA A 356 -1.66 -16.24 -10.70
C ALA A 356 -0.67 -15.34 -9.93
N PRO A 357 -0.43 -15.60 -8.63
CA PRO A 357 0.45 -14.77 -7.79
C PRO A 357 1.85 -14.56 -8.41
N GLU A 358 2.36 -15.54 -9.14
CA GLU A 358 3.65 -15.52 -9.84
C GLU A 358 3.75 -14.41 -10.89
N TYR A 359 2.63 -14.07 -11.54
CA TYR A 359 2.56 -13.02 -12.56
C TYR A 359 2.13 -11.66 -12.00
N PHE A 360 1.57 -11.64 -10.79
CA PHE A 360 1.13 -10.41 -10.14
C PHE A 360 2.30 -9.49 -9.77
N ASN A 361 3.39 -10.03 -9.23
CA ASN A 361 4.55 -9.22 -8.83
C ASN A 361 5.26 -8.54 -10.03
N PRO A 362 5.56 -9.22 -11.16
CA PRO A 362 6.07 -8.55 -12.36
C PRO A 362 5.14 -7.48 -12.91
N PHE A 363 3.83 -7.71 -12.81
CA PHE A 363 2.82 -6.73 -13.22
C PHE A 363 2.86 -5.48 -12.35
N LEU A 364 2.89 -5.66 -11.02
CA LEU A 364 2.90 -4.56 -10.07
C LEU A 364 4.17 -3.70 -10.22
N LYS A 365 5.31 -4.30 -10.60
CA LYS A 365 6.57 -3.57 -10.93
C LYS A 365 6.47 -2.61 -12.11
N LYS A 366 5.39 -2.63 -12.91
CA LYS A 366 5.15 -1.62 -13.96
C LYS A 366 4.78 -0.25 -13.38
N TYR A 367 4.32 -0.20 -12.12
CA TYR A 367 3.91 1.03 -11.47
C TYR A 367 5.11 1.88 -11.03
N PRO A 368 4.93 3.20 -10.89
CA PRO A 368 5.96 4.08 -10.37
C PRO A 368 6.47 3.64 -9.00
N HIS A 369 7.78 3.76 -8.77
CA HIS A 369 8.43 3.30 -7.54
C HIS A 369 7.83 3.93 -6.28
N THR A 370 7.54 5.24 -6.29
CA THR A 370 6.92 5.91 -5.13
C THR A 370 5.53 5.34 -4.82
N PHE A 371 4.69 5.14 -5.84
CA PHE A 371 3.38 4.51 -5.66
C PHE A 371 3.54 3.13 -5.03
N MET A 372 4.51 2.35 -5.52
CA MET A 372 4.81 1.02 -4.98
C MET A 372 5.20 1.05 -3.51
N GLN A 373 6.08 1.97 -3.09
CA GLN A 373 6.48 2.08 -1.70
C GLN A 373 5.30 2.40 -0.78
N VAL A 374 4.43 3.34 -1.17
CA VAL A 374 3.22 3.65 -0.39
C VAL A 374 2.25 2.48 -0.39
N PHE A 375 2.07 1.83 -1.53
CA PHE A 375 1.18 0.69 -1.68
C PHE A 375 1.62 -0.52 -0.83
N GLU A 376 2.92 -0.82 -0.79
CA GLU A 376 3.50 -1.87 0.05
C GLU A 376 3.33 -1.56 1.54
N GLU A 377 3.54 -0.31 1.96
CA GLU A 377 3.27 0.11 3.34
C GLU A 377 1.79 0.00 3.70
N CYS A 378 0.90 0.33 2.76
CA CYS A 378 -0.53 0.14 2.92
C CYS A 378 -0.90 -1.34 3.11
N CYS A 379 -0.36 -2.23 2.28
CA CYS A 379 -0.55 -3.69 2.39
C CYS A 379 -0.10 -4.21 3.76
N ARG A 380 1.08 -3.76 4.21
CA ARG A 380 1.67 -4.15 5.49
C ARG A 380 0.79 -3.72 6.66
N ILE A 381 0.29 -2.48 6.67
CA ILE A 381 -0.55 -1.95 7.76
C ILE A 381 -1.87 -2.70 7.92
N ILE A 382 -2.46 -3.16 6.82
CA ILE A 382 -3.72 -3.92 6.86
C ILE A 382 -3.52 -5.44 6.85
N GLU A 383 -2.26 -5.91 6.86
CA GLU A 383 -1.88 -7.33 6.83
C GLU A 383 -2.52 -8.09 5.64
N GLN A 384 -2.48 -7.50 4.44
CA GLN A 384 -3.03 -8.10 3.22
C GLN A 384 -1.99 -8.27 2.14
N THR A 385 -2.26 -9.23 1.25
CA THR A 385 -1.42 -9.43 0.08
C THR A 385 -1.57 -8.24 -0.89
N PRO A 386 -0.50 -7.90 -1.65
CA PRO A 386 -0.58 -6.90 -2.71
C PRO A 386 -1.74 -7.15 -3.69
N ALA A 387 -2.04 -8.40 -4.02
CA ALA A 387 -3.14 -8.75 -4.91
C ALA A 387 -4.52 -8.37 -4.34
N ASP A 388 -4.78 -8.67 -3.07
CA ASP A 388 -6.05 -8.39 -2.42
C ASP A 388 -6.32 -6.88 -2.29
N LEU A 389 -5.31 -6.10 -1.87
CA LEU A 389 -5.44 -4.66 -1.77
C LEU A 389 -5.59 -4.02 -3.15
N PHE A 390 -4.81 -4.48 -4.13
CA PHE A 390 -4.78 -3.86 -5.45
C PHE A 390 -6.11 -4.01 -6.19
N GLN A 391 -6.74 -5.18 -6.09
CA GLN A 391 -8.08 -5.37 -6.63
C GLN A 391 -9.09 -4.39 -6.01
N THR A 392 -9.02 -4.19 -4.69
CA THR A 392 -9.89 -3.25 -3.98
C THR A 392 -9.60 -1.80 -4.38
N PHE A 393 -8.31 -1.48 -4.55
CA PHE A 393 -7.85 -0.18 -5.01
C PHE A 393 -8.37 0.15 -6.40
N GLN A 394 -8.24 -0.76 -7.37
CA GLN A 394 -8.76 -0.54 -8.72
C GLN A 394 -10.27 -0.32 -8.75
N HIS A 395 -11.05 -1.11 -8.02
CA HIS A 395 -12.49 -0.89 -7.93
C HIS A 395 -12.82 0.49 -7.33
N THR A 396 -12.11 0.87 -6.26
CA THR A 396 -12.30 2.18 -5.62
C THR A 396 -11.94 3.31 -6.56
N GLU A 397 -10.79 3.22 -7.21
CA GLU A 397 -10.29 4.20 -8.18
C GLU A 397 -11.24 4.34 -9.37
N LEU A 398 -11.76 3.24 -9.91
CA LEU A 398 -12.74 3.27 -10.99
C LEU A 398 -14.05 3.92 -10.57
N CYS A 399 -14.59 3.56 -9.40
CA CYS A 399 -15.81 4.18 -8.88
C CYS A 399 -15.63 5.69 -8.72
N LEU A 400 -14.52 6.11 -8.11
CA LEU A 400 -14.25 7.51 -7.82
C LEU A 400 -14.00 8.35 -9.08
N VAL A 401 -13.19 7.84 -10.01
CA VAL A 401 -12.96 8.53 -11.30
C VAL A 401 -14.28 8.62 -12.08
N TYR A 402 -15.07 7.55 -12.11
CA TYR A 402 -16.36 7.55 -12.78
C TYR A 402 -17.35 8.56 -12.17
N LEU A 403 -17.38 8.68 -10.83
CA LEU A 403 -18.22 9.66 -10.14
C LEU A 403 -17.88 11.11 -10.48
N VAL A 404 -16.60 11.42 -10.68
CA VAL A 404 -16.12 12.76 -11.02
C VAL A 404 -16.47 13.11 -12.47
N ASP A 405 -16.24 12.19 -13.41
CA ASP A 405 -16.41 12.46 -14.85
C ASP A 405 -17.88 12.43 -15.33
N TYR A 406 -18.80 11.76 -14.62
CA TYR A 406 -20.18 11.50 -15.11
C TYR A 406 -21.30 12.10 -14.24
N SER A 407 -21.04 13.21 -13.55
CA SER A 407 -22.07 13.94 -12.79
C SER A 407 -23.06 14.76 -13.64
N GLY A 408 -22.96 14.74 -14.98
CA GLY A 408 -23.88 15.40 -15.92
C GLY A 408 -24.80 14.46 -16.72
N ASP A 409 -25.82 15.00 -17.38
CA ASP A 409 -26.95 14.31 -18.08
C ASP A 409 -26.58 13.30 -19.18
N ASN A 410 -25.29 13.10 -19.50
CA ASN A 410 -24.85 12.19 -20.56
C ASN A 410 -24.31 10.86 -20.01
N ARG A 411 -25.14 10.13 -19.25
CA ARG A 411 -24.76 8.85 -18.62
C ARG A 411 -24.50 7.68 -19.58
N GLU A 412 -24.84 7.79 -20.87
CA GLU A 412 -24.87 6.63 -21.78
C GLU A 412 -23.95 6.69 -23.00
N VAL A 413 -23.18 7.74 -23.20
CA VAL A 413 -22.40 7.89 -24.44
C VAL A 413 -20.90 7.79 -24.13
N LEU A 414 -20.24 6.73 -24.62
CA LEU A 414 -18.77 6.48 -24.64
C LEU A 414 -18.12 5.64 -23.51
N VAL A 415 -18.81 4.68 -22.91
CA VAL A 415 -18.13 3.67 -22.07
C VAL A 415 -18.28 2.28 -22.71
N ASP A 416 -17.14 1.63 -23.01
CA ASP A 416 -17.11 0.22 -23.45
C ASP A 416 -18.00 -0.60 -22.51
N LYS A 417 -18.93 -1.42 -23.05
CA LYS A 417 -19.82 -2.29 -22.25
C LYS A 417 -19.06 -3.11 -21.20
N LYS A 418 -17.80 -3.47 -21.47
CA LYS A 418 -16.91 -4.14 -20.51
C LYS A 418 -16.51 -3.26 -19.34
N LEU A 419 -16.20 -1.99 -19.58
CA LEU A 419 -15.86 -1.03 -18.52
C LEU A 419 -17.11 -0.67 -17.69
N LEU A 420 -18.28 -0.54 -18.31
CA LEU A 420 -19.55 -0.39 -17.57
C LEU A 420 -19.83 -1.59 -16.67
N PHE A 421 -19.56 -2.81 -17.14
CA PHE A 421 -19.68 -4.01 -16.31
C PHE A 421 -18.74 -3.94 -15.09
N GLN A 422 -17.46 -3.57 -15.29
CA GLN A 422 -16.51 -3.41 -14.19
C GLN A 422 -16.91 -2.31 -13.21
N ILE A 423 -17.41 -1.18 -13.72
CA ILE A 423 -17.92 -0.09 -12.86
C ILE A 423 -19.12 -0.59 -12.06
N ARG A 424 -20.03 -1.37 -12.65
CA ARG A 424 -21.15 -1.98 -11.92
C ARG A 424 -20.66 -2.98 -10.87
N GLU A 425 -19.65 -3.79 -11.17
CA GLU A 425 -19.04 -4.71 -10.19
C GLU A 425 -18.35 -3.95 -9.04
N ALA A 426 -17.61 -2.90 -9.38
CA ALA A 426 -16.96 -2.01 -8.43
C ALA A 426 -17.99 -1.28 -7.56
N TRP A 427 -19.08 -0.78 -8.15
CA TRP A 427 -20.22 -0.16 -7.47
C TRP A 427 -20.96 -1.17 -6.59
N ASN A 428 -21.04 -2.43 -7.00
CA ASN A 428 -21.57 -3.51 -6.16
C ASN A 428 -20.66 -3.86 -4.98
N CYS A 429 -19.43 -3.37 -5.00
CA CYS A 429 -18.45 -3.49 -3.92
C CYS A 429 -18.23 -2.18 -3.16
N TRP A 430 -18.88 -1.10 -3.58
CA TRP A 430 -18.97 0.18 -2.91
C TRP A 430 -20.33 0.30 -2.22
#